data_AF-A0A9E0YDM9-F1
#
_entry.id   AF-A0A9E0YDM9-F1
#
_cell.length_a   1.000
_cell.length_b   1.000
_cell.length_c   1.000
_cell.angle_alpha   90.00
_cell.angle_beta   90.00
_cell.angle_gamma   90.00
#
_symmetry.space_group_name_H-M   'P 1'
#
loop_
_entity.id
_entity.type
_entity.pdbx_description
1 polymer ?
#
loop_
_entity_poly.entity_id
_entity_poly.type
_entity_poly.pdbx_seq_one_letter_code
_entity_poly.pdbx_strand_id
1 'polypeptide(L)'
;MLFDLLRLRCPVCRQGTVFRGPYSMNADCPHCGIHFERENGYFLGAMVFAYVLGVVSVIPTIILLVRFYEADTATTIFVPILQLILLQPLIYVYSRMIWMYVDRNANRKNWQ
;
A
#
# COMPACT_ATOMS: atom_id res chain seq x y z
N MET A 1 11.79 -2.21 -10.83
CA MET A 1 11.43 -2.08 -9.39
C MET A 1 10.18 -1.27 -9.20
N LEU A 2 10.15 0.04 -9.51
CA LEU A 2 8.94 0.86 -9.33
C LEU A 2 7.76 0.39 -10.21
N PHE A 3 8.00 0.08 -11.48
CA PHE A 3 7.00 -0.49 -12.38
C PHE A 3 6.48 -1.86 -11.91
N ASP A 4 7.33 -2.67 -11.30
CA ASP A 4 6.97 -4.00 -10.79
C ASP A 4 6.08 -3.87 -9.54
N LEU A 5 6.38 -2.89 -8.69
CA LEU A 5 5.56 -2.52 -7.54
C LEU A 5 4.17 -2.04 -7.97
N LEU A 6 4.10 -1.14 -8.96
CA LEU A 6 2.82 -0.66 -9.51
C LEU A 6 1.99 -1.78 -10.15
N ARG A 7 2.65 -2.79 -10.74
CA ARG A 7 2.00 -3.97 -11.34
C ARG A 7 1.76 -5.11 -10.35
N LEU A 8 1.95 -4.87 -9.05
CA LEU A 8 1.74 -5.86 -7.98
C LEU A 8 2.55 -7.15 -8.18
N ARG A 9 3.75 -7.03 -8.75
CA ARG A 9 4.63 -8.16 -9.06
C ARG A 9 5.49 -8.52 -7.85
N CYS A 10 5.74 -9.81 -7.70
CA CYS A 10 6.60 -10.40 -6.69
C CYS A 10 7.97 -9.68 -6.67
N PRO A 11 8.47 -9.24 -5.52
CA PRO A 11 9.72 -8.52 -5.47
C PRO A 11 10.91 -9.40 -5.89
N VAL A 12 10.83 -10.72 -5.71
CA VAL A 12 11.91 -11.68 -6.04
C VAL A 12 11.94 -12.00 -7.52
N CYS A 13 10.92 -12.70 -8.05
CA CYS A 13 10.91 -13.17 -9.44
C CYS A 13 10.35 -12.14 -10.44
N ARG A 14 9.68 -11.08 -9.99
CA ARG A 14 9.03 -10.03 -10.81
C ARG A 14 7.97 -10.52 -11.80
N GLN A 15 7.62 -11.80 -11.78
CA GLN A 15 6.66 -12.41 -12.70
C GLN A 15 5.33 -12.72 -12.01
N GLY A 16 5.35 -13.36 -10.84
CA GLY A 16 4.13 -13.69 -10.09
C GLY A 16 3.43 -12.45 -9.54
N THR A 17 2.09 -12.49 -9.47
CA THR A 17 1.28 -11.43 -8.86
C THR A 17 1.12 -11.70 -7.36
N VAL A 18 1.32 -10.67 -6.54
CA VAL A 18 1.21 -10.78 -5.08
C VAL A 18 -0.24 -10.76 -4.62
N PHE A 19 -1.05 -9.88 -5.24
CA PHE A 19 -2.48 -9.77 -4.98
C PHE A 19 -3.28 -10.38 -6.13
N ARG A 20 -4.36 -11.09 -5.78
CA ARG A 20 -5.38 -11.58 -6.74
C ARG A 20 -6.63 -10.70 -6.77
N GLY A 21 -6.80 -9.83 -5.77
CA GLY A 21 -7.89 -8.87 -5.68
C GLY A 21 -7.57 -7.74 -4.70
N PRO A 22 -8.48 -6.76 -4.54
CA PRO A 22 -8.24 -5.55 -3.73
C PRO A 22 -7.98 -5.85 -2.24
N TYR A 23 -8.48 -6.98 -1.73
CA TYR A 23 -8.27 -7.42 -0.35
C TYR A 23 -7.74 -8.87 -0.26
N SER A 24 -7.39 -9.47 -1.40
CA SER A 24 -6.96 -10.86 -1.46
C SER A 24 -5.49 -10.93 -1.86
N MET A 25 -4.66 -11.25 -0.88
CA MET A 25 -3.24 -11.47 -1.04
C MET A 25 -2.94 -12.97 -1.14
N ASN A 26 -2.03 -13.34 -2.03
CA ASN A 26 -1.52 -14.70 -2.06
C ASN A 26 -0.65 -14.98 -0.83
N ALA A 27 -0.73 -16.18 -0.29
CA ALA A 27 0.25 -16.65 0.71
C ALA A 27 1.61 -16.86 0.05
N ASP A 28 1.63 -17.53 -1.11
CA ASP A 28 2.84 -17.87 -1.86
C ASP A 28 2.84 -17.26 -3.26
N CYS A 29 4.02 -16.93 -3.77
CA CYS A 29 4.15 -16.47 -5.14
C CYS A 29 3.80 -17.62 -6.13
N PRO A 30 2.88 -17.42 -7.08
CA PRO A 30 2.44 -18.47 -8.00
C PRO A 30 3.49 -18.90 -9.04
N HIS A 31 4.68 -18.28 -9.05
CA HIS A 31 5.73 -18.55 -10.04
C HIS A 31 7.01 -19.07 -9.39
N CYS A 32 7.47 -18.46 -8.29
CA CYS A 32 8.70 -18.88 -7.60
C CYS A 32 8.46 -19.57 -6.26
N GLY A 33 7.18 -19.75 -5.85
CA GLY A 33 6.82 -20.47 -4.62
C GLY A 33 7.14 -19.74 -3.32
N ILE A 34 7.62 -18.49 -3.37
CA ILE A 34 8.11 -17.81 -2.18
C ILE A 34 6.94 -17.35 -1.28
N HIS A 35 7.01 -17.68 0.02
CA HIS A 35 5.94 -17.41 0.99
C HIS A 35 5.92 -15.97 1.53
N PHE A 36 5.03 -15.08 1.08
CA PHE A 36 5.14 -13.64 1.34
C PHE A 36 5.15 -13.23 2.83
N GLU A 37 4.43 -13.93 3.70
CA GLU A 37 4.40 -13.66 5.14
C GLU A 37 5.52 -14.43 5.86
N ARG A 38 6.71 -13.82 5.98
CA ARG A 38 7.91 -14.52 6.51
C ARG A 38 7.80 -14.91 7.97
N GLU A 39 7.17 -14.04 8.75
CA GLU A 39 7.08 -14.12 10.20
C GLU A 39 5.67 -13.73 10.63
N ASN A 40 5.24 -14.22 11.79
CA ASN A 40 3.95 -13.81 12.33
C ASN A 40 3.95 -12.31 12.61
N GLY A 41 2.99 -11.57 12.04
CA GLY A 41 2.96 -10.12 12.14
C GLY A 41 3.89 -9.38 11.18
N TYR A 42 4.44 -10.05 10.16
CA TYR A 42 5.33 -9.45 9.15
C TYR A 42 4.82 -8.11 8.60
N PHE A 43 3.52 -7.95 8.42
CA PHE A 43 2.89 -6.73 7.88
C PHE A 43 2.68 -5.60 8.89
N LEU A 44 3.18 -5.70 10.13
CA LEU A 44 3.19 -4.60 11.08
C LEU A 44 3.94 -3.38 10.51
N GLY A 45 5.07 -3.61 9.83
CA GLY A 45 5.81 -2.53 9.16
C GLY A 45 5.02 -1.86 8.04
N ALA A 46 4.16 -2.60 7.34
CA ALA A 46 3.28 -2.05 6.30
C ALA A 46 2.26 -1.04 6.85
N MET A 47 1.90 -1.10 8.14
CA MET A 47 0.98 -0.13 8.76
C MET A 47 1.55 1.29 8.73
N VAL A 48 2.86 1.45 8.94
CA VAL A 48 3.53 2.75 8.85
C VAL A 48 3.40 3.33 7.44
N PHE A 49 3.59 2.51 6.42
CA PHE A 49 3.42 2.92 5.03
C PHE A 49 1.96 3.26 4.70
N ALA A 50 0.99 2.51 5.25
CA ALA A 50 -0.42 2.82 5.08
C ALA A 50 -0.78 4.20 5.67
N TYR A 51 -0.26 4.52 6.85
CA TYR A 51 -0.44 5.83 7.48
C TYR A 51 0.16 6.96 6.62
N VAL A 52 1.41 6.79 6.17
CA VAL A 52 2.08 7.78 5.31
C VAL A 52 1.29 8.01 4.01
N LEU A 53 0.84 6.94 3.34
CA LEU A 53 0.01 7.05 2.14
C LEU A 53 -1.32 7.77 2.40
N GLY A 54 -1.98 7.47 3.53
CA GLY A 54 -3.20 8.13 3.95
C GLY A 54 -2.99 9.64 4.13
N VAL A 55 -1.98 10.04 4.90
CA VAL A 55 -1.66 11.45 5.17
C VAL A 55 -1.30 12.18 3.87
N VAL A 56 -0.43 11.60 3.05
CA VAL A 56 -0.02 12.19 1.75
C VAL A 56 -1.22 12.33 0.82
N SER A 57 -2.22 11.45 0.90
CA SER A 57 -3.44 11.59 0.10
C SER A 57 -4.37 12.70 0.62
N VAL A 58 -4.48 12.87 1.95
CA VAL A 58 -5.46 13.76 2.58
C VAL A 58 -5.00 15.21 2.64
N ILE A 59 -3.72 15.47 2.89
CA ILE A 59 -3.18 16.83 3.01
C ILE A 59 -3.49 17.67 1.75
N PRO A 60 -3.20 17.21 0.52
CA PRO A 60 -3.52 17.97 -0.68
C PRO A 60 -5.01 18.25 -0.83
N THR A 61 -5.86 17.29 -0.48
CA THR A 61 -7.33 17.44 -0.53
C THR A 61 -7.80 18.54 0.42
N ILE A 62 -7.32 18.56 1.66
CA ILE A 62 -7.67 19.60 2.62
C ILE A 62 -7.19 20.97 2.12
N ILE A 63 -5.95 21.05 1.63
CA ILE A 63 -5.41 22.31 1.08
C ILE A 63 -6.27 22.80 -0.10
N LEU A 64 -6.67 21.90 -1.00
CA LEU A 64 -7.54 22.23 -2.12
C LEU A 64 -8.90 22.77 -1.65
N LEU A 65 -9.57 22.06 -0.76
CA LEU A 65 -10.89 22.43 -0.24
C LEU A 65 -10.87 23.78 0.47
N VAL A 66 -9.89 24.00 1.34
CA VAL A 66 -9.81 25.23 2.14
C VAL A 66 -9.33 26.41 1.30
N ARG A 67 -8.29 26.23 0.47
CA ARG A 67 -7.63 27.36 -0.20
C ARG A 67 -8.28 27.77 -1.52
N PHE A 68 -8.89 26.82 -2.24
CA PHE A 68 -9.40 27.06 -3.59
C PHE A 68 -10.92 27.01 -3.67
N TYR A 69 -11.57 26.21 -2.82
CA TYR A 69 -13.03 26.06 -2.82
C TYR A 69 -13.73 26.76 -1.65
N GLU A 70 -12.97 27.33 -0.71
CA GLU A 70 -13.50 27.97 0.51
C GLU A 70 -14.57 27.10 1.21
N ALA A 71 -14.34 25.79 1.22
CA ALA A 71 -15.30 24.81 1.68
C ALA A 71 -15.63 25.01 3.17
N ASP A 72 -16.89 24.76 3.55
CA ASP A 72 -17.32 24.80 4.94
C ASP A 72 -16.68 23.66 5.78
N THR A 73 -16.81 23.77 7.10
CA THR A 73 -16.24 22.81 8.05
C THR A 73 -16.72 21.38 7.81
N ALA A 74 -18.01 21.19 7.48
CA ALA A 74 -18.54 19.85 7.26
C ALA A 74 -17.95 19.23 6.00
N THR A 75 -17.91 19.99 4.89
CA THR A 75 -17.30 19.54 3.63
C THR A 75 -15.81 19.18 3.82
N THR A 76 -15.06 20.01 4.55
CA THR A 76 -13.63 19.79 4.83
C THR A 76 -13.37 18.53 5.67
N ILE A 77 -14.36 18.06 6.44
CA ILE A 77 -14.27 16.82 7.23
C ILE A 77 -14.75 15.61 6.41
N PHE A 78 -15.93 15.67 5.81
CA PHE A 78 -16.57 14.51 5.18
C PHE A 78 -15.91 14.10 3.87
N VAL A 79 -15.39 15.05 3.08
CA VAL A 79 -14.75 14.73 1.79
C VAL A 79 -13.47 13.89 1.98
N PRO A 80 -12.51 14.26 2.85
CA PRO A 80 -11.35 13.40 3.13
C PRO A 80 -11.70 12.03 3.71
N ILE A 81 -12.74 11.94 4.54
CA ILE A 81 -13.22 10.65 5.08
C ILE A 81 -13.71 9.75 3.93
N LEU A 82 -14.58 10.29 3.06
CA LEU A 82 -15.08 9.55 1.91
C LEU A 82 -13.93 9.15 0.98
N GLN A 83 -12.98 10.05 0.72
CA GLN A 83 -11.76 9.75 -0.03
C GLN A 83 -11.01 8.56 0.56
N LEU A 84 -10.75 8.55 1.88
CA LEU A 84 -10.02 7.46 2.52
C LEU A 84 -10.75 6.13 2.42
N ILE A 85 -12.09 6.13 2.54
CA ILE A 85 -12.91 4.91 2.35
C ILE A 85 -12.73 4.38 0.93
N LEU A 86 -12.79 5.25 -0.08
CA LEU A 86 -12.61 4.87 -1.49
C LEU A 86 -11.18 4.41 -1.80
N LEU A 87 -10.17 5.03 -1.19
CA LEU A 87 -8.76 4.70 -1.38
C LEU A 87 -8.27 3.53 -0.51
N GLN A 88 -9.06 3.08 0.46
CA GLN A 88 -8.70 2.01 1.39
C GLN A 88 -8.11 0.75 0.73
N PRO A 89 -8.69 0.17 -0.35
CA PRO A 89 -8.10 -1.01 -1.00
C PRO A 89 -6.72 -0.70 -1.60
N LEU A 90 -6.56 0.49 -2.20
CA LEU A 90 -5.28 0.89 -2.79
C LEU A 90 -4.22 1.10 -1.71
N ILE A 91 -4.56 1.80 -0.63
CA ILE A 91 -3.65 2.02 0.50
C ILE A 91 -3.23 0.67 1.10
N TYR A 92 -4.16 -0.26 1.27
CA TYR A 92 -3.87 -1.60 1.79
C TYR A 92 -2.89 -2.37 0.89
N VAL A 93 -3.17 -2.43 -0.42
CA VAL A 93 -2.32 -3.14 -1.38
C VAL A 93 -0.93 -2.50 -1.47
N TYR A 94 -0.86 -1.19 -1.67
CA TYR A 94 0.42 -0.50 -1.89
C TYR A 94 1.28 -0.43 -0.64
N SER A 95 0.70 -0.27 0.55
CA SER A 95 1.47 -0.27 1.79
C SER A 95 2.22 -1.59 2.02
N ARG A 96 1.56 -2.73 1.79
CA ARG A 96 2.17 -4.06 1.88
C ARG A 96 3.21 -4.27 0.78
N MET A 97 2.91 -3.85 -0.44
CA MET A 97 3.85 -3.91 -1.56
C MET A 97 5.14 -3.12 -1.27
N ILE A 98 5.02 -1.88 -0.81
CA ILE A 98 6.17 -1.04 -0.44
C ILE A 98 6.98 -1.73 0.65
N TRP A 99 6.34 -2.21 1.71
CA TRP A 99 7.01 -2.93 2.80
C TRP A 99 7.80 -4.14 2.30
N MET A 100 7.21 -5.00 1.46
CA MET A 100 7.90 -6.15 0.90
C MET A 100 9.13 -5.78 0.06
N TYR A 101 9.06 -4.69 -0.71
CA TYR A 101 10.21 -4.24 -1.50
C TYR A 101 11.31 -3.62 -0.62
N VAL A 102 10.93 -2.87 0.41
CA VAL A 102 11.85 -2.29 1.39
C VAL A 102 12.56 -3.39 2.18
N ASP A 103 11.78 -4.30 2.76
CA ASP A 103 12.31 -5.41 3.55
C ASP A 103 13.16 -6.36 2.72
N ARG A 104 12.76 -6.68 1.48
CA ARG A 104 13.64 -7.44 0.58
C ARG A 104 15.00 -6.79 0.39
N ASN A 105 15.02 -5.45 0.24
CA ASN A 105 16.27 -4.75 0.02
C ASN A 105 17.13 -4.70 1.30
N ALA A 106 16.50 -4.56 2.47
CA ALA A 106 17.18 -4.55 3.77
C ALA A 106 17.67 -5.95 4.20
N ASN A 107 16.84 -6.98 4.03
CA ASN A 107 17.01 -8.32 4.58
C ASN A 107 17.04 -9.40 3.48
N ARG A 108 17.91 -9.27 2.48
CA ARG A 108 17.94 -10.19 1.31
C ARG A 108 18.01 -11.68 1.66
N LYS A 109 18.64 -12.06 2.77
CA LYS A 109 18.79 -13.46 3.21
C LYS A 109 17.44 -14.12 3.50
N ASN A 110 16.46 -13.36 3.99
CA ASN A 110 15.11 -13.86 4.30
C ASN A 110 14.25 -14.06 3.04
N TRP A 111 14.79 -13.74 1.86
CA TRP A 111 14.12 -13.73 0.56
C TRP A 111 14.79 -14.65 -0.47
N GLN A 112 15.63 -15.57 -0.01
CA GLN A 112 16.22 -16.67 -0.78
C GLN A 112 15.45 -17.95 -0.52
#